data_AF-A0A418WIT8-F1
#
_entry.id   AF-A0A418WIT8-F1
#
_cell.length_a   1.000
_cell.length_b   1.000
_cell.length_c   1.000
_cell.angle_alpha   90.00
_cell.angle_beta   90.00
_cell.angle_gamma   90.00
#
_symmetry.space_group_name_H-M   'P 1'
#
loop_
_entity.id
_entity.type
_entity.pdbx_description
1 polymer ?
#
loop_
_entity_poly.entity_id
_entity_poly.type
_entity_poly.pdbx_seq_one_letter_code
_entity_poly.pdbx_strand_id
1 'polypeptide(L)'
;MHLRGRQCLARAGGDGRFHRLADLDRRRPQPGIDAAGHRLGRAPGRSDRGGDPGRRPATPGEDQVSPSVVIAGFGRVGRTVAQILADHEIAYVALDLSAQAVAGARAQGYEVYYGDSRQPAVLRSIGIGNASLVVIALDDVAAARASLQAVRSLVPDLPVIARAHDLAVARELRRAGATDVVPETIEASLQLAGRALGEQGVDAETVDAVLDRFRRMAERAADIVSSTDDSDASNSHKKN
;
A
#
# COMPACT_ATOMS: atom_id res chain seq x y z
N MET A 1 24.55 -31.64 64.73
CA MET A 1 23.58 -32.01 63.68
C MET A 1 23.74 -30.99 62.55
N HIS A 2 24.46 -31.27 61.44
CA HIS A 2 24.01 -31.99 60.22
C HIS A 2 22.73 -31.34 59.64
N LEU A 3 22.68 -30.70 58.46
CA LEU A 3 23.05 -31.12 57.09
C LEU A 3 23.22 -29.86 56.19
N ARG A 4 24.27 -29.69 55.36
CA ARG A 4 24.37 -30.05 53.92
C ARG A 4 23.04 -29.85 53.16
N GLY A 5 22.90 -28.91 52.23
CA GLY A 5 23.58 -28.89 50.93
C GLY A 5 22.89 -29.85 49.95
N ARG A 6 22.10 -29.32 49.00
CA ARG A 6 21.76 -29.98 47.72
C ARG A 6 21.10 -29.01 46.73
N GLN A 7 21.85 -28.69 45.69
CA GLN A 7 21.34 -28.35 44.36
C GLN A 7 20.62 -29.58 43.78
N CYS A 8 19.55 -29.35 43.03
CA CYS A 8 19.08 -30.27 41.99
C CYS A 8 18.68 -29.43 40.77
N LEU A 9 19.57 -29.42 39.77
CA LEU A 9 19.19 -29.24 38.37
C LEU A 9 18.36 -30.44 37.94
N ALA A 10 17.29 -30.22 37.18
CA ALA A 10 16.76 -31.19 36.23
C ALA A 10 16.43 -30.49 34.91
N ARG A 11 17.10 -30.97 33.86
CA ARG A 11 16.99 -30.60 32.46
C ARG A 11 15.73 -31.19 31.82
N ALA A 12 15.23 -30.47 30.82
CA ALA A 12 14.74 -30.91 29.51
C ALA A 12 13.77 -32.11 29.40
N GLY A 13 12.61 -31.82 28.82
CA GLY A 13 11.73 -32.82 28.19
C GLY A 13 10.72 -32.11 27.30
N GLY A 14 11.12 -31.82 26.06
CA GLY A 14 10.17 -31.45 25.01
C GLY A 14 9.38 -32.69 24.61
N ASP A 15 8.08 -32.53 24.42
CA ASP A 15 7.29 -33.44 23.60
C ASP A 15 6.18 -32.65 22.93
N GLY A 16 6.38 -32.36 21.66
CA GLY A 16 5.41 -31.69 20.82
C GLY A 16 4.22 -32.60 20.58
N ARG A 17 3.04 -32.15 21.01
CA ARG A 17 1.76 -32.69 20.52
C ARG A 17 0.80 -31.55 20.20
N PHE A 18 0.89 -31.15 18.94
CA PHE A 18 -0.13 -30.41 18.22
C PHE A 18 -1.45 -31.20 18.25
N HIS A 19 -2.43 -30.70 18.99
CA HIS A 19 -3.82 -31.07 18.82
C HIS A 19 -4.61 -29.85 18.31
N ARG A 20 -4.73 -29.83 16.98
CA ARG A 20 -5.90 -29.48 16.17
C ARG A 20 -7.09 -28.91 16.96
N LEU A 21 -7.32 -27.60 16.86
CA LEU A 21 -8.60 -26.96 17.13
C LEU A 21 -9.15 -26.42 15.81
N ALA A 22 -9.93 -27.28 15.16
CA ALA A 22 -10.93 -26.88 14.19
C ALA A 22 -12.23 -26.53 14.95
N ASP A 23 -13.04 -25.67 14.32
CA ASP A 23 -14.41 -25.27 14.67
C ASP A 23 -14.61 -24.21 15.75
N LEU A 24 -14.78 -22.95 15.30
CA LEU A 24 -15.70 -21.90 15.79
C LEU A 24 -15.47 -20.67 14.88
N ASP A 25 -16.40 -20.00 14.22
CA ASP A 25 -17.86 -20.03 14.19
C ASP A 25 -18.30 -19.57 12.77
N ARG A 26 -19.13 -20.38 12.12
CA ARG A 26 -19.83 -20.05 10.87
C ARG A 26 -21.08 -19.26 11.24
N ARG A 27 -21.06 -17.94 11.02
CA ARG A 27 -22.31 -17.15 10.95
C ARG A 27 -22.26 -16.17 9.78
N ARG A 28 -22.54 -16.68 8.59
CA ARG A 28 -23.06 -15.86 7.47
C ARG A 28 -24.59 -15.82 7.58
N PRO A 29 -25.24 -14.66 7.68
CA PRO A 29 -26.66 -14.56 7.41
C PRO A 29 -26.91 -14.64 5.88
N GLN A 30 -27.74 -15.60 5.47
CA GLN A 30 -28.34 -15.68 4.13
C GLN A 30 -29.60 -14.81 4.13
N PRO A 31 -29.79 -13.86 3.20
CA PRO A 31 -31.12 -13.36 2.88
C PRO A 31 -31.80 -14.33 1.91
N GLY A 32 -32.97 -14.81 2.34
CA GLY A 32 -33.79 -15.81 1.67
C GLY A 32 -34.40 -15.33 0.36
N ILE A 33 -34.61 -16.33 -0.49
CA ILE A 33 -35.31 -16.29 -1.77
C ILE A 33 -36.83 -16.31 -1.54
N ASP A 34 -37.49 -15.16 -1.62
CA ASP A 34 -38.94 -15.10 -1.83
C ASP A 34 -39.24 -14.94 -3.32
N ALA A 35 -39.73 -16.04 -3.89
CA ALA A 35 -40.27 -16.09 -5.23
C ALA A 35 -41.72 -15.57 -5.24
N ALA A 36 -41.98 -14.45 -5.94
CA ALA A 36 -43.29 -14.19 -6.57
C ALA A 36 -43.23 -13.00 -7.56
N GLY A 37 -43.44 -13.31 -8.85
CA GLY A 37 -44.40 -12.56 -9.67
C GLY A 37 -43.94 -11.35 -10.48
N HIS A 38 -43.61 -11.60 -11.75
CA HIS A 38 -43.93 -10.81 -12.96
C HIS A 38 -43.49 -9.35 -13.08
N ARG A 39 -42.57 -9.09 -14.04
CA ARG A 39 -42.87 -8.36 -15.29
C ARG A 39 -41.70 -8.43 -16.28
N LEU A 40 -42.06 -8.70 -17.54
CA LEU A 40 -41.22 -8.70 -18.73
C LEU A 40 -40.65 -7.30 -19.00
N GLY A 41 -39.36 -7.22 -19.35
CA GLY A 41 -38.70 -5.95 -19.66
C GLY A 41 -37.32 -6.10 -20.31
N ARG A 42 -37.29 -6.57 -21.55
CA ARG A 42 -36.39 -6.17 -22.66
C ARG A 42 -34.86 -6.17 -22.40
N ALA A 43 -34.20 -7.19 -22.93
CA ALA A 43 -32.74 -7.25 -23.13
C ALA A 43 -32.25 -6.20 -24.14
N PRO A 44 -31.02 -5.67 -23.99
CA PRO A 44 -30.23 -5.16 -25.10
C PRO A 44 -29.09 -6.12 -25.45
N GLY A 45 -29.16 -6.60 -26.70
CA GLY A 45 -28.08 -6.96 -27.63
C GLY A 45 -26.72 -7.40 -27.10
N ARG A 46 -26.46 -8.70 -27.18
CA ARG A 46 -25.13 -9.20 -27.53
C ARG A 46 -24.85 -8.82 -28.99
N SER A 47 -23.85 -7.99 -29.23
CA SER A 47 -23.25 -7.82 -30.55
C SER A 47 -21.77 -8.21 -30.49
N ASP A 48 -21.50 -9.36 -31.08
CA ASP A 48 -20.41 -9.69 -31.98
C ASP A 48 -18.94 -9.48 -31.56
N ARG A 49 -18.25 -10.63 -31.59
CA ARG A 49 -16.81 -10.79 -31.60
C ARG A 49 -16.25 -10.33 -32.95
N GLY A 50 -15.26 -9.46 -32.89
CA GLY A 50 -14.42 -9.08 -34.02
C GLY A 50 -13.26 -8.23 -33.53
N GLY A 51 -12.25 -8.85 -32.91
CA GLY A 51 -11.07 -8.16 -32.41
C GLY A 51 -10.11 -7.81 -33.55
N ASP A 52 -10.02 -6.52 -33.88
CA ASP A 52 -8.96 -5.94 -34.71
C ASP A 52 -7.63 -5.90 -33.92
N PRO A 53 -6.54 -6.53 -34.39
CA PRO A 53 -5.25 -6.54 -33.70
C PRO A 53 -4.48 -5.20 -33.77
N GLY A 54 -5.06 -4.13 -34.32
CA GLY A 54 -4.41 -2.82 -34.46
C GLY A 54 -4.77 -1.72 -33.43
N ARG A 55 -5.63 -1.98 -32.44
CA ARG A 55 -6.14 -0.91 -31.56
C ARG A 55 -5.08 -0.45 -30.55
N ARG A 56 -4.53 0.77 -30.75
CA ARG A 56 -3.76 1.51 -29.73
C ARG A 56 -4.53 1.57 -28.41
N PRO A 57 -3.88 1.54 -27.24
CA PRO A 57 -4.57 1.60 -25.96
C PRO A 57 -5.44 2.85 -25.92
N ALA A 58 -6.75 2.64 -25.77
CA ALA A 58 -7.71 3.72 -25.71
C ALA A 58 -7.39 4.59 -24.49
N THR A 59 -7.09 5.86 -24.74
CA THR A 59 -7.11 6.89 -23.71
C THR A 59 -8.55 7.01 -23.19
N PRO A 60 -8.74 7.30 -21.90
CA PRO A 60 -10.07 7.50 -21.34
C PRO A 60 -10.86 8.57 -22.14
N GLY A 61 -12.06 8.24 -22.64
CA GLY A 61 -13.03 9.20 -23.19
C GLY A 61 -13.69 10.07 -22.09
N GLU A 62 -14.18 11.23 -22.50
CA GLU A 62 -14.54 12.41 -21.68
C GLU A 62 -15.72 12.24 -20.70
N ASP A 63 -16.42 11.09 -20.73
CA ASP A 63 -17.55 10.78 -19.82
C ASP A 63 -17.14 9.96 -18.58
N GLN A 64 -15.84 9.85 -18.30
CA GLN A 64 -15.34 9.00 -17.22
C GLN A 64 -15.36 9.70 -15.86
N VAL A 65 -15.93 8.98 -14.89
CA VAL A 65 -15.83 9.22 -13.46
C VAL A 65 -14.41 9.68 -13.16
N SER A 66 -14.27 10.94 -12.77
CA SER A 66 -12.98 11.47 -12.35
C SER A 66 -12.48 10.64 -11.17
N PRO A 67 -11.26 10.08 -11.24
CA PRO A 67 -10.80 9.20 -10.18
C PRO A 67 -10.70 9.98 -8.89
N SER A 68 -11.22 9.45 -7.79
CA SER A 68 -10.96 10.03 -6.48
C SER A 68 -9.50 9.79 -6.09
N VAL A 69 -8.95 8.61 -6.41
CA VAL A 69 -7.57 8.25 -6.06
C VAL A 69 -6.77 7.85 -7.30
N VAL A 70 -5.58 8.42 -7.46
CA VAL A 70 -4.62 7.98 -8.49
C VAL A 70 -3.53 7.12 -7.84
N ILE A 71 -3.29 5.93 -8.38
CA ILE A 71 -2.25 5.02 -7.89
C ILE A 71 -1.11 4.95 -8.92
N ALA A 72 0.08 5.41 -8.54
CA ALA A 72 1.29 5.27 -9.35
C ALA A 72 2.03 3.98 -8.96
N GLY A 73 2.02 2.99 -9.86
CA GLY A 73 2.56 1.65 -9.66
C GLY A 73 1.47 0.64 -9.28
N PHE A 74 1.34 -0.44 -10.06
CA PHE A 74 0.39 -1.54 -9.86
C PHE A 74 1.10 -2.88 -9.59
N GLY A 75 2.20 -2.81 -8.83
CA GLY A 75 2.88 -3.98 -8.28
C GLY A 75 2.14 -4.59 -7.09
N ARG A 76 2.87 -5.28 -6.22
CA ARG A 76 2.30 -5.94 -5.02
C ARG A 76 1.55 -4.96 -4.11
N VAL A 77 2.18 -3.84 -3.77
CA VAL A 77 1.58 -2.84 -2.87
C VAL A 77 0.43 -2.11 -3.56
N GLY A 78 0.64 -1.62 -4.78
CA GLY A 78 -0.39 -0.89 -5.53
C GLY A 78 -1.66 -1.71 -5.77
N ARG A 79 -1.53 -3.02 -6.06
CA ARG A 79 -2.68 -3.91 -6.18
C ARG A 79 -3.45 -4.08 -4.87
N THR A 80 -2.76 -4.24 -3.74
CA THR A 80 -3.42 -4.33 -2.44
C THR A 80 -4.17 -3.04 -2.11
N VAL A 81 -3.56 -1.88 -2.37
CA VAL A 81 -4.23 -0.57 -2.19
C VAL A 81 -5.47 -0.49 -3.09
N ALA A 82 -5.35 -0.82 -4.37
CA ALA A 82 -6.47 -0.80 -5.31
C ALA A 82 -7.61 -1.75 -4.88
N GLN A 83 -7.27 -2.94 -4.38
CA GLN A 83 -8.27 -3.89 -3.87
C GLN A 83 -9.03 -3.31 -2.68
N ILE A 84 -8.33 -2.77 -1.69
CA ILE A 84 -8.95 -2.20 -0.49
C ILE A 84 -9.84 -1.00 -0.87
N LEU A 85 -9.39 -0.14 -1.77
CA LEU A 85 -10.20 0.98 -2.26
C LEU A 85 -11.45 0.49 -2.99
N ALA A 86 -11.32 -0.54 -3.84
CA ALA A 86 -12.45 -1.16 -4.52
C ALA A 86 -13.47 -1.76 -3.54
N ASP A 87 -13.00 -2.46 -2.52
CA ASP A 87 -13.85 -3.08 -1.48
C ASP A 87 -14.66 -2.04 -0.68
N HIS A 88 -14.18 -0.80 -0.65
CA HIS A 88 -14.85 0.35 -0.02
C HIS A 88 -15.57 1.28 -1.02
N GLU A 89 -15.75 0.84 -2.27
CA GLU A 89 -16.43 1.61 -3.34
C GLU A 89 -15.78 2.98 -3.63
N ILE A 90 -14.48 3.11 -3.35
CA ILE A 90 -13.72 4.33 -3.63
C ILE A 90 -13.16 4.24 -5.04
N ALA A 91 -13.60 5.14 -5.92
CA ALA A 91 -13.13 5.21 -7.31
C ALA A 91 -11.63 5.54 -7.38
N TYR A 92 -10.88 4.72 -8.11
CA TYR A 92 -9.46 4.91 -8.34
C TYR A 92 -9.08 4.63 -9.80
N VAL A 93 -7.91 5.15 -10.20
CA VAL A 93 -7.23 4.78 -11.44
C VAL A 93 -5.77 4.49 -11.12
N ALA A 94 -5.26 3.35 -11.58
CA ALA A 94 -3.87 2.95 -11.41
C ALA A 94 -3.06 3.04 -12.70
N LEU A 95 -1.77 3.33 -12.58
CA LEU A 95 -0.79 3.33 -13.66
C LEU A 95 0.31 2.31 -13.40
N ASP A 96 0.74 1.59 -14.45
CA ASP A 96 1.91 0.71 -14.38
C ASP A 96 2.66 0.69 -15.73
N LEU A 97 3.97 0.42 -15.67
CA LEU A 97 4.85 0.30 -16.83
C LEU A 97 4.88 -1.11 -17.43
N SER A 98 4.30 -2.11 -16.77
CA SER A 98 4.21 -3.48 -17.27
C SER A 98 2.91 -3.69 -18.01
N ALA A 99 2.96 -3.66 -19.35
CA ALA A 99 1.79 -3.93 -20.20
C ALA A 99 1.15 -5.30 -19.91
N GLN A 100 1.95 -6.31 -19.54
CA GLN A 100 1.46 -7.63 -19.15
C GLN A 100 0.69 -7.57 -17.82
N ALA A 101 1.22 -6.87 -16.80
CA ALA A 101 0.54 -6.73 -15.52
C ALA A 101 -0.77 -5.97 -15.67
N VAL A 102 -0.77 -4.91 -16.47
CA VAL A 102 -1.96 -4.11 -16.81
C VAL A 102 -3.02 -4.99 -17.48
N ALA A 103 -2.66 -5.72 -18.55
CA ALA A 103 -3.61 -6.56 -19.28
C ALA A 103 -4.25 -7.63 -18.36
N GLY A 104 -3.44 -8.30 -17.53
CA GLY A 104 -3.93 -9.30 -16.60
C GLY A 104 -4.84 -8.74 -15.51
N ALA A 105 -4.53 -7.53 -15.01
CA ALA A 105 -5.32 -6.87 -13.98
C ALA A 105 -6.64 -6.29 -14.54
N ARG A 106 -6.64 -5.72 -15.74
CA ARG A 106 -7.88 -5.28 -16.40
C ARG A 106 -8.83 -6.44 -16.66
N ALA A 107 -8.32 -7.62 -17.01
CA ALA A 107 -9.13 -8.83 -17.15
C ALA A 107 -9.79 -9.27 -15.83
N GLN A 108 -9.27 -8.83 -14.69
CA GLN A 108 -9.83 -9.06 -13.35
C GLN A 108 -10.75 -7.93 -12.87
N GLY A 109 -10.98 -6.89 -13.70
CA GLY A 109 -11.85 -5.77 -13.37
C GLY A 109 -11.17 -4.60 -12.65
N TYR A 110 -9.84 -4.57 -12.55
CA TYR A 110 -9.14 -3.41 -12.01
C TYR A 110 -9.09 -2.26 -13.02
N GLU A 111 -9.31 -1.03 -12.53
CA GLU A 111 -9.12 0.21 -13.29
C GLU A 111 -7.64 0.60 -13.35
N VAL A 112 -6.88 -0.12 -14.18
CA VAL A 112 -5.45 0.08 -14.37
C VAL A 112 -5.10 0.30 -15.83
N TYR A 113 -4.18 1.24 -16.09
CA TYR A 113 -3.77 1.66 -17.41
C TYR A 113 -2.24 1.57 -17.54
N TYR A 114 -1.79 1.31 -18.76
CA TYR A 114 -0.37 1.38 -19.08
C TYR A 114 0.05 2.84 -19.18
N GLY A 115 1.03 3.24 -18.38
CA GLY A 115 1.50 4.62 -18.39
C GLY A 115 2.62 4.90 -17.39
N ASP A 116 3.38 5.95 -17.68
CA ASP A 116 4.49 6.40 -16.85
C ASP A 116 4.03 7.58 -15.98
N SER A 117 3.91 7.36 -14.67
CA SER A 117 3.49 8.38 -13.70
C SER A 117 4.51 9.53 -13.54
N ARG A 118 5.72 9.38 -14.06
CA ARG A 118 6.73 10.45 -14.08
C ARG A 118 6.43 11.50 -15.15
N GLN A 119 5.54 11.19 -16.09
CA GLN A 119 5.21 12.06 -17.21
C GLN A 119 3.95 12.87 -16.90
N PRO A 120 4.04 14.21 -16.81
CA PRO A 120 2.86 15.04 -16.51
C PRO A 120 1.73 14.89 -17.52
N ALA A 121 2.04 14.59 -18.78
CA ALA A 121 1.04 14.35 -19.81
C ALA A 121 0.17 13.10 -19.53
N VAL A 122 0.79 12.02 -19.03
CA VAL A 122 0.08 10.79 -18.65
C VAL A 122 -0.83 11.04 -17.45
N LEU A 123 -0.32 11.72 -16.42
CA LEU A 123 -1.12 12.08 -15.24
C LEU A 123 -2.33 12.96 -15.61
N ARG A 124 -2.16 13.91 -16.54
CA ARG A 124 -3.29 14.70 -17.06
C ARG A 124 -4.32 13.84 -17.80
N SER A 125 -3.88 12.88 -18.62
CA SER A 125 -4.80 12.02 -19.39
C SER A 125 -5.68 11.13 -18.54
N ILE A 126 -5.29 10.87 -17.28
CA ILE A 126 -6.10 10.11 -16.32
C ILE A 126 -6.89 11.01 -15.36
N GLY A 127 -6.92 12.32 -15.59
CA GLY A 127 -7.74 13.24 -14.81
C GLY A 127 -7.19 13.57 -13.42
N ILE A 128 -5.86 13.61 -13.23
CA ILE A 128 -5.24 13.95 -11.92
C ILE A 128 -5.74 15.28 -11.33
N GLY A 129 -6.17 16.23 -12.15
CA GLY A 129 -6.70 17.52 -11.69
C GLY A 129 -7.97 17.41 -10.83
N ASN A 130 -8.69 16.29 -10.94
CA ASN A 130 -9.91 16.01 -10.18
C ASN A 130 -9.69 14.97 -9.07
N ALA A 131 -8.46 14.47 -8.91
CA ALA A 131 -8.15 13.52 -7.85
C ALA A 131 -8.17 14.19 -6.48
N SER A 132 -8.58 13.45 -5.45
CA SER A 132 -8.48 13.87 -4.05
C SER A 132 -7.20 13.36 -3.37
N LEU A 133 -6.56 12.34 -3.95
CA LEU A 133 -5.35 11.72 -3.40
C LEU A 133 -4.51 11.05 -4.50
N VAL A 134 -3.19 11.10 -4.35
CA VAL A 134 -2.26 10.24 -5.08
C VAL A 134 -1.56 9.28 -4.12
N VAL A 135 -1.51 8.01 -4.49
CA VAL A 135 -0.70 6.99 -3.83
C VAL A 135 0.47 6.62 -4.74
N ILE A 136 1.70 6.84 -4.30
CA ILE A 136 2.91 6.43 -5.01
C ILE A 136 3.38 5.10 -4.42
N ALA A 137 3.16 4.00 -5.14
CA ALA A 137 3.47 2.63 -4.72
C ALA A 137 4.66 2.01 -5.48
N LEU A 138 5.46 2.85 -6.15
CA LEU A 138 6.68 2.47 -6.87
C LEU A 138 7.76 2.00 -5.89
N ASP A 139 8.55 1.01 -6.32
CA ASP A 139 9.73 0.54 -5.59
C ASP A 139 10.97 1.39 -5.91
N ASP A 140 11.23 1.69 -7.18
CA ASP A 140 12.36 2.54 -7.53
C ASP A 140 12.23 3.96 -6.92
N VAL A 141 13.21 4.33 -6.08
CA VAL A 141 13.23 5.61 -5.35
C VAL A 141 13.25 6.80 -6.30
N ALA A 142 14.04 6.71 -7.38
CA ALA A 142 14.13 7.77 -8.37
C ALA A 142 12.80 7.96 -9.11
N ALA A 143 12.11 6.86 -9.46
CA ALA A 143 10.79 6.89 -10.08
C ALA A 143 9.72 7.42 -9.14
N ALA A 144 9.75 7.06 -7.85
CA ALA A 144 8.85 7.59 -6.84
C ALA A 144 9.02 9.12 -6.70
N ARG A 145 10.26 9.60 -6.59
CA ARG A 145 10.56 11.03 -6.52
C ARG A 145 10.17 11.78 -7.79
N ALA A 146 10.47 11.24 -8.97
CA ALA A 146 10.09 11.85 -10.24
C ALA A 146 8.56 11.91 -10.41
N SER A 147 7.84 10.88 -9.97
CA SER A 147 6.37 10.88 -9.97
C SER A 147 5.81 11.94 -9.02
N LEU A 148 6.37 12.06 -7.81
CA LEU A 148 6.00 13.11 -6.85
C LEU A 148 6.22 14.52 -7.43
N GLN A 149 7.37 14.76 -8.07
CA GLN A 149 7.66 16.03 -8.72
C GLN A 149 6.67 16.32 -9.87
N ALA A 150 6.33 15.31 -10.68
CA ALA A 150 5.34 15.46 -11.73
C ALA A 150 3.96 15.81 -11.17
N VAL A 151 3.52 15.17 -10.09
CA VAL A 151 2.27 15.49 -9.39
C VAL A 151 2.30 16.94 -8.90
N ARG A 152 3.35 17.34 -8.18
CA ARG A 152 3.51 18.70 -7.64
C ARG A 152 3.55 19.77 -8.73
N SER A 153 4.09 19.45 -9.90
CA SER A 153 4.09 20.37 -11.06
C SER A 153 2.71 20.60 -11.67
N LEU A 154 1.77 19.67 -11.47
CA LEU A 154 0.42 19.73 -12.02
C LEU A 154 -0.59 20.27 -11.00
N VAL A 155 -0.54 19.72 -9.78
CA VAL A 155 -1.47 20.01 -8.70
C VAL A 155 -0.65 20.12 -7.40
N PRO A 156 -0.13 21.32 -7.07
CA PRO A 156 0.77 21.52 -5.93
C PRO A 156 0.21 21.02 -4.60
N ASP A 157 -1.07 21.28 -4.33
CA ASP A 157 -1.71 21.03 -3.04
C ASP A 157 -2.37 19.64 -2.92
N LEU A 158 -2.31 18.81 -3.97
CA LEU A 158 -2.91 17.47 -3.96
C LEU A 158 -2.25 16.58 -2.91
N PRO A 159 -2.98 15.96 -1.97
CA PRO A 159 -2.39 15.04 -1.03
C PRO A 159 -1.66 13.89 -1.74
N VAL A 160 -0.44 13.59 -1.30
CA VAL A 160 0.36 12.47 -1.83
C VAL A 160 0.82 11.60 -0.67
N ILE A 161 0.45 10.32 -0.70
CA ILE A 161 1.00 9.29 0.19
C ILE A 161 1.98 8.45 -0.61
N ALA A 162 3.23 8.39 -0.18
CA ALA A 162 4.26 7.61 -0.86
C ALA A 162 4.68 6.40 -0.03
N ARG A 163 4.99 5.30 -0.70
CA ARG A 163 5.75 4.19 -0.13
C ARG A 163 7.23 4.57 -0.09
N ALA A 164 7.91 4.18 0.97
CA ALA A 164 9.37 4.23 1.07
C ALA A 164 9.92 2.87 1.50
N HIS A 165 11.11 2.52 1.03
CA HIS A 165 11.79 1.29 1.43
C HIS A 165 12.33 1.35 2.87
N ASP A 166 12.83 2.52 3.26
CA ASP A 166 13.43 2.78 4.55
C ASP A 166 13.16 4.21 5.04
N LEU A 167 13.68 4.54 6.23
CA LEU A 167 13.52 5.85 6.84
C LEU A 167 14.32 6.97 6.15
N ALA A 168 15.37 6.66 5.39
CA ALA A 168 16.13 7.65 4.65
C ALA A 168 15.35 8.12 3.42
N VAL A 169 14.83 7.18 2.64
CA VAL A 169 13.93 7.44 1.51
C VAL A 169 12.66 8.14 1.99
N ALA A 170 12.12 7.72 3.15
CA ALA A 170 10.92 8.35 3.70
C ALA A 170 11.09 9.86 3.94
N ARG A 171 12.24 10.26 4.49
CA ARG A 171 12.60 11.67 4.67
C ARG A 171 12.76 12.41 3.36
N GLU A 172 13.46 11.81 2.39
CA GLU A 172 13.67 12.42 1.09
C GLU A 172 12.34 12.75 0.42
N LEU A 173 11.40 11.81 0.43
CA LEU A 173 10.07 11.99 -0.15
C LEU A 173 9.24 13.03 0.62
N ARG A 174 9.30 13.07 1.97
CA ARG A 174 8.67 14.13 2.77
C ARG A 174 9.21 15.51 2.39
N ARG A 175 10.54 15.65 2.29
CA ARG A 175 11.20 16.92 1.89
C ARG A 175 10.86 17.34 0.46
N ALA A 176 10.66 16.37 -0.42
CA ALA A 176 10.21 16.60 -1.79
C ALA A 176 8.71 16.96 -1.88
N GLY A 177 7.99 17.03 -0.75
CA GLY A 177 6.62 17.50 -0.66
C GLY A 177 5.57 16.39 -0.61
N ALA A 178 5.92 15.14 -0.31
CA ALA A 178 4.92 14.13 0.02
C ALA A 178 4.19 14.51 1.30
N THR A 179 2.86 14.37 1.29
CA THR A 179 2.01 14.70 2.44
C THR A 179 2.22 13.70 3.57
N ASP A 180 2.33 12.41 3.22
CA ASP A 180 2.73 11.38 4.15
C ASP A 180 3.56 10.31 3.44
N VAL A 181 4.35 9.57 4.21
CA VAL A 181 5.24 8.54 3.69
C VAL A 181 5.23 7.33 4.61
N VAL A 182 4.96 6.17 4.03
CA VAL A 182 4.86 4.87 4.70
C VAL A 182 6.15 4.08 4.46
N PRO A 183 7.03 3.92 5.48
CA PRO A 183 8.22 3.10 5.36
C PRO A 183 7.86 1.62 5.49
N GLU A 184 7.95 0.88 4.40
CA GLU A 184 7.46 -0.50 4.32
C GLU A 184 8.13 -1.44 5.34
N THR A 185 9.43 -1.28 5.56
CA THR A 185 10.22 -2.17 6.40
C THR A 185 9.85 -1.98 7.87
N ILE A 186 9.57 -0.72 8.26
CA ILE A 186 9.12 -0.38 9.61
C ILE A 186 7.73 -0.96 9.82
N GLU A 187 6.78 -0.71 8.91
CA GLU A 187 5.42 -1.21 9.05
C GLU A 187 5.35 -2.74 9.08
N ALA A 188 6.12 -3.43 8.23
CA ALA A 188 6.22 -4.88 8.28
C ALA A 188 6.78 -5.38 9.62
N SER A 189 7.79 -4.71 10.17
CA SER A 189 8.38 -5.07 11.45
C SER A 189 7.41 -4.82 12.62
N LEU A 190 6.65 -3.73 12.59
CA LEU A 190 5.61 -3.43 13.60
C LEU A 190 4.50 -4.48 13.56
N GLN A 191 4.06 -4.89 12.36
CA GLN A 191 3.06 -5.94 12.21
C GLN A 191 3.55 -7.29 12.78
N LEU A 192 4.82 -7.65 12.56
CA LEU A 192 5.41 -8.85 13.16
C LEU A 192 5.48 -8.74 14.69
N ALA A 193 5.93 -7.60 15.21
CA ALA A 193 6.01 -7.36 16.66
C ALA A 193 4.63 -7.44 17.33
N GLY A 194 3.60 -6.86 16.71
CA GLY A 194 2.23 -6.90 17.22
C GLY A 194 1.70 -8.33 17.36
N ARG A 195 1.90 -9.15 16.31
CA ARG A 195 1.54 -10.57 16.35
C ARG A 195 2.33 -11.32 17.42
N ALA A 196 3.63 -11.08 17.52
CA ALA A 196 4.46 -11.73 18.54
C ALA A 196 3.99 -11.38 19.97
N LEU A 197 3.65 -10.11 20.25
CA LEU A 197 3.12 -9.68 21.54
C LEU A 197 1.76 -10.33 21.85
N GLY A 198 0.86 -10.39 20.86
CA GLY A 198 -0.43 -11.07 21.00
C GLY A 198 -0.28 -12.55 21.34
N GLU A 199 0.63 -13.27 20.68
CA GLU A 199 0.93 -14.67 20.98
C GLU A 199 1.57 -14.88 22.37
N GLN A 200 2.17 -13.84 22.95
CA GLN A 200 2.66 -13.86 24.34
C GLN A 200 1.58 -13.44 25.36
N GLY A 201 0.34 -13.20 24.93
CA GLY A 201 -0.79 -12.88 25.79
C GLY A 201 -0.89 -11.41 26.19
N VAL A 202 -0.21 -10.50 25.49
CA VAL A 202 -0.40 -9.05 25.67
C VAL A 202 -1.76 -8.66 25.06
N ASP A 203 -2.55 -7.86 25.77
CA ASP A 203 -3.86 -7.42 25.30
C ASP A 203 -3.75 -6.46 24.11
N ALA A 204 -4.80 -6.43 23.28
CA ALA A 204 -4.79 -5.68 22.02
C ALA A 204 -4.59 -4.17 22.21
N GLU A 205 -5.17 -3.58 23.26
CA GLU A 205 -5.04 -2.15 23.55
C GLU A 205 -3.58 -1.79 23.88
N THR A 206 -2.92 -2.62 24.70
CA THR A 206 -1.49 -2.47 25.01
C THR A 206 -0.62 -2.67 23.77
N VAL A 207 -0.92 -3.67 22.92
CA VAL A 207 -0.19 -3.89 21.67
C VAL A 207 -0.27 -2.66 20.77
N ASP A 208 -1.47 -2.15 20.51
CA ASP A 208 -1.69 -0.98 19.67
C ASP A 208 -0.95 0.25 20.21
N ALA A 209 -1.05 0.50 21.52
CA ALA A 209 -0.34 1.60 22.16
C ALA A 209 1.19 1.51 22.03
N VAL A 210 1.75 0.29 22.13
CA VAL A 210 3.18 0.04 21.94
C VAL A 210 3.59 0.25 20.49
N LEU A 211 2.86 -0.31 19.52
CA LEU A 211 3.18 -0.16 18.10
C LEU A 211 3.12 1.30 17.66
N ASP A 212 2.10 2.03 18.10
CA ASP A 212 1.95 3.46 17.83
C ASP A 212 3.10 4.29 18.43
N ARG A 213 3.56 3.93 19.63
CA ARG A 213 4.74 4.56 20.23
C ARG A 213 5.99 4.32 19.37
N PHE A 214 6.21 3.09 18.90
CA PHE A 214 7.36 2.78 18.05
C PHE A 214 7.27 3.45 16.68
N ARG A 215 6.08 3.54 16.07
CA ARG A 215 5.86 4.26 14.81
C ARG A 215 6.26 5.73 14.93
N ARG A 216 5.76 6.43 15.95
CA ARG A 216 6.14 7.83 16.25
C ARG A 216 7.63 8.00 16.54
N MET A 217 8.26 7.03 17.21
CA MET A 217 9.70 7.06 17.47
C MET A 217 10.51 6.91 16.18
N ALA A 218 10.11 6.01 15.29
CA ALA A 218 10.77 5.81 14.00
C ALA A 218 10.66 7.05 13.11
N GLU A 219 9.49 7.70 13.08
CA GLU A 219 9.27 8.97 12.38
C GLU A 219 10.20 10.07 12.91
N ARG A 220 10.26 10.26 14.23
CA ARG A 220 11.17 11.26 14.86
C ARG A 220 12.64 10.96 14.66
N ALA A 221 13.03 9.68 14.74
CA ALA A 221 14.41 9.28 14.52
C ALA A 221 14.84 9.56 13.08
N ALA A 222 13.93 9.44 12.13
CA ALA A 222 14.17 9.87 10.76
C ALA A 222 14.55 11.36 10.76
N ASP A 223 13.75 12.23 11.38
CA ASP A 223 14.00 13.68 11.40
C ASP A 223 15.37 14.07 12.02
N ILE A 224 15.79 13.40 13.10
CA ILE A 224 17.02 13.72 13.86
C ILE A 224 18.31 13.38 13.09
N VAL A 225 18.38 12.22 12.42
CA VAL A 225 19.61 11.81 11.69
C VAL A 225 19.97 12.81 10.59
N SER A 226 19.02 13.64 10.18
CA SER A 226 19.24 14.62 9.13
C SER A 226 20.09 15.84 9.49
N SER A 227 20.26 16.17 10.77
CA SER A 227 21.13 17.30 11.18
C SER A 227 22.62 16.96 11.13
N THR A 228 22.95 15.68 11.13
CA THR A 228 24.34 15.19 11.15
C THR A 228 24.98 15.14 9.76
N ASP A 229 24.20 14.94 8.69
CA ASP A 229 24.75 14.78 7.34
C ASP A 229 25.07 16.11 6.63
N ASP A 230 24.46 17.24 7.04
CA ASP A 230 24.80 18.58 6.51
C ASP A 230 26.13 19.12 7.07
N SER A 231 26.64 18.53 8.17
CA SER A 231 27.84 18.98 8.87
C SER A 231 29.15 18.53 8.19
N ASP A 232 29.13 17.42 7.45
CA ASP A 232 30.35 16.80 6.89
C ASP A 232 30.61 17.17 5.42
N ALA A 233 29.63 17.73 4.71
CA ALA A 233 29.82 18.20 3.33
C ALA A 233 30.60 19.52 3.22
N SER A 234 30.77 20.27 4.32
CA SER A 234 31.41 21.59 4.31
C SER A 234 32.91 21.60 4.66
N ASN A 235 33.50 20.47 5.10
CA ASN A 235 34.91 20.45 5.57
C ASN A 235 35.94 19.92 4.55
N SER A 236 35.55 19.72 3.28
CA SER A 236 36.43 19.17 2.24
C SER A 236 37.05 20.21 1.30
N HIS A 237 36.79 21.52 1.48
CA HIS A 237 37.27 22.60 0.60
C HIS A 237 38.37 23.50 1.17
N LYS A 238 39.01 23.15 2.29
CA LYS A 238 40.07 23.99 2.89
C LYS A 238 41.34 23.22 3.27
N LYS A 239 41.93 22.51 2.31
CA LYS A 239 43.37 22.16 2.34
C LYS A 239 43.91 22.17 0.91
N ASN A 240 44.43 23.32 0.50
CA ASN A 240 45.56 23.47 -0.41
C ASN A 240 46.27 24.77 -0.06
#